data_AF-A0A5C8P557-F1
#
_entry.id   AF-A0A5C8P557-F1
#
_cell.length_a   1.000
_cell.length_b   1.000
_cell.length_c   1.000
_cell.angle_alpha   90.00
_cell.angle_beta   90.00
_cell.angle_gamma   90.00
#
_symmetry.space_group_name_H-M   'P 1'
#
loop_
_entity.id
_entity.type
_entity.pdbx_description
1 polymer ?
#
loop_
_entity_poly.entity_id
_entity_poly.type
_entity_poly.pdbx_seq_one_letter_code
_entity_poly.pdbx_strand_id
1 'polypeptide(L)'
;MSVERDQLLRAIATVLTDQPRLPMEQLAQAIGISRATLHRMFPNREAIVEAVLALALEASREAIDSAAIDQGPADEALRRLVATFMPNAVLYLFLQSARQERCGQADTWLARFEPNRQRVLALFRRGQEEGCLRVDLTAQWMHDATSALLFEAANSVREGRLAAADAVESVLTVLLDGARRRPAPAAGRSTAGLASALAVSLALWGGLPASGHAVEVEGVHFDDAVALGGATLSVNGTGLREVYIVKTWVAALYTPGPVRSAQALIADPGPRRLAISLLADVSIDRIARGILDAIRRNHDPLLLASIDAQIKAFVATLRAIGPTQKGDRLTLDLAEGSTRVSFNDMMVGEPIAGLLFRDALLRAFVGAQPIDVDLQRGLLGLPPQEAAGQAGSAGPAGAARSD
;
A
#
# COMPACT_ATOMS: atom_id res chain seq x y z
N MET A 1 -6.71 -10.02 32.91
CA MET A 1 -5.55 -10.00 31.99
C MET A 1 -5.90 -9.64 30.54
N SER A 2 -7.10 -9.94 30.01
CA SER A 2 -7.48 -9.57 28.63
C SER A 2 -7.76 -8.07 28.44
N VAL A 3 -8.56 -7.45 29.31
CA VAL A 3 -8.95 -6.03 29.19
C VAL A 3 -7.76 -5.06 29.23
N GLU A 4 -6.81 -5.27 30.15
CA GLU A 4 -5.58 -4.45 30.23
C GLU A 4 -4.70 -4.61 28.99
N ARG A 5 -4.65 -5.81 28.41
CA ARG A 5 -3.90 -6.08 27.18
C ARG A 5 -4.54 -5.38 25.98
N ASP A 6 -5.87 -5.37 25.89
CA ASP A 6 -6.59 -4.73 24.79
C ASP A 6 -6.47 -3.21 24.86
N GLN A 7 -6.54 -2.64 26.07
CA GLN A 7 -6.28 -1.21 26.29
C GLN A 7 -4.86 -0.83 25.88
N LEU A 8 -3.85 -1.64 26.26
CA LEU A 8 -2.48 -1.43 25.83
C LEU A 8 -2.33 -1.48 24.30
N LEU A 9 -2.94 -2.46 23.64
CA LEU A 9 -2.89 -2.59 22.18
C LEU A 9 -3.58 -1.42 21.47
N ARG A 10 -4.68 -0.88 22.03
CA ARG A 10 -5.33 0.34 21.50
C ARG A 10 -4.45 1.58 21.69
N ALA A 11 -3.77 1.71 22.83
CA ALA A 11 -2.81 2.79 23.05
C ALA A 11 -1.63 2.70 22.06
N ILE A 12 -1.09 1.51 21.86
CA ILE A 12 -0.06 1.24 20.84
C ILE A 12 -0.57 1.59 19.45
N ALA A 13 -1.78 1.16 19.08
CA ALA A 13 -2.37 1.45 17.78
C ALA A 13 -2.47 2.97 17.55
N THR A 14 -2.90 3.72 18.56
CA THR A 14 -2.97 5.19 18.52
C THR A 14 -1.60 5.79 18.20
N VAL A 15 -0.58 5.44 19.00
CA VAL A 15 0.78 5.98 18.84
C VAL A 15 1.36 5.60 17.48
N LEU A 16 1.16 4.37 17.02
CA LEU A 16 1.69 3.90 15.74
C LEU A 16 0.88 4.37 14.53
N THR A 17 -0.35 4.85 14.71
CA THR A 17 -1.08 5.57 13.67
C THR A 17 -0.48 6.96 13.43
N ASP A 18 -0.12 7.69 14.50
CA ASP A 18 0.46 9.03 14.40
C ASP A 18 1.95 9.00 14.04
N GLN A 19 2.69 8.07 14.64
CA GLN A 19 4.11 7.90 14.44
C GLN A 19 4.37 6.44 14.09
N PRO A 20 4.08 6.03 12.84
CA PRO A 20 4.36 4.69 12.37
C PRO A 20 5.80 4.33 12.71
N ARG A 21 6.75 5.24 12.48
CA ARG A 21 8.20 5.04 12.65
C ARG A 21 8.76 5.08 14.07
N LEU A 22 7.90 5.10 15.09
CA LEU A 22 8.37 5.19 16.47
C LEU A 22 9.21 3.96 16.88
N PRO A 23 10.48 4.14 17.31
CA PRO A 23 11.30 3.04 17.81
C PRO A 23 10.68 2.36 19.03
N MET A 24 10.93 1.07 19.23
CA MET A 24 10.38 0.28 20.35
C MET A 24 10.59 0.92 21.73
N GLU A 25 11.73 1.56 21.96
CA GLU A 25 12.04 2.23 23.23
C GLU A 25 11.14 3.45 23.46
N GLN A 26 10.99 4.29 22.43
CA GLN A 26 10.14 5.47 22.48
C GLN A 26 8.66 5.08 22.52
N LEU A 27 8.27 3.97 21.87
CA LEU A 27 6.94 3.41 21.97
C LEU A 27 6.61 2.97 23.40
N ALA A 28 7.54 2.27 24.08
CA ALA A 28 7.36 1.88 25.48
C ALA A 28 7.14 3.10 26.38
N GLN A 29 7.94 4.16 26.17
CA GLN A 29 7.80 5.42 26.89
C GLN A 29 6.45 6.11 26.59
N ALA A 30 6.04 6.17 25.32
CA ALA A 30 4.80 6.81 24.90
C ALA A 30 3.55 6.14 25.48
N ILE A 31 3.57 4.82 25.68
CA ILE A 31 2.46 4.06 26.29
C ILE A 31 2.64 3.83 27.80
N GLY A 32 3.65 4.44 28.42
CA GLY A 32 3.84 4.45 29.86
C GLY A 32 4.34 3.14 30.48
N ILE A 33 5.05 2.29 29.73
CA ILE A 33 5.61 1.02 30.25
C ILE A 33 7.14 0.95 30.08
N SER A 34 7.78 0.06 30.85
CA SER A 34 9.22 -0.15 30.71
C SER A 34 9.56 -0.86 29.39
N ARG A 35 10.74 -0.55 28.80
CA ARG A 35 11.28 -1.25 27.62
C ARG A 35 11.33 -2.77 27.82
N ALA A 36 11.76 -3.23 29.00
CA ALA A 36 11.84 -4.65 29.33
C ALA A 36 10.45 -5.31 29.35
N THR A 37 9.44 -4.60 29.86
CA THR A 37 8.05 -5.05 29.83
C THR A 37 7.55 -5.18 28.39
N LEU A 38 7.78 -4.17 27.55
CA LEU A 38 7.36 -4.20 26.15
C LEU A 38 8.02 -5.36 25.39
N HIS A 39 9.34 -5.54 25.51
CA HIS A 39 10.06 -6.64 24.85
C HIS A 39 9.64 -8.02 25.33
N ARG A 40 9.29 -8.17 26.62
CA ARG A 40 8.76 -9.44 27.15
C ARG A 40 7.37 -9.77 26.59
N MET A 41 6.55 -8.75 26.34
CA MET A 41 5.22 -8.91 25.75
C MET A 41 5.28 -9.12 24.24
N PHE A 42 6.19 -8.43 23.57
CA PHE A 42 6.36 -8.44 22.13
C PHE A 42 7.86 -8.44 21.78
N PRO A 43 8.40 -9.55 21.26
CA PRO A 43 9.84 -9.67 21.02
C PRO A 43 10.35 -8.67 19.96
N ASN A 44 9.49 -8.30 19.01
CA ASN A 44 9.79 -7.36 17.94
C ASN A 44 8.54 -6.55 17.55
N ARG A 45 8.74 -5.53 16.71
CA ARG A 45 7.64 -4.68 16.21
C ARG A 45 6.62 -5.44 15.38
N GLU A 46 7.05 -6.49 14.66
CA GLU A 46 6.14 -7.32 13.87
C GLU A 46 5.11 -8.02 14.76
N ALA A 47 5.53 -8.55 15.92
CA ALA A 47 4.64 -9.15 16.91
C ALA A 47 3.65 -8.13 17.52
N ILE A 48 4.04 -6.87 17.68
CA ILE A 48 3.13 -5.79 18.08
C ILE A 48 2.06 -5.58 17.01
N VAL A 49 2.49 -5.38 15.76
CA VAL A 49 1.58 -5.15 14.64
C VAL A 49 0.63 -6.33 14.50
N GLU A 50 1.13 -7.56 14.59
CA GLU A 50 0.32 -8.78 14.55
C GLU A 50 -0.74 -8.82 15.66
N ALA A 51 -0.38 -8.46 16.89
CA ALA A 51 -1.31 -8.41 18.01
C ALA A 51 -2.38 -7.31 17.86
N VAL A 52 -2.01 -6.13 17.34
CA VAL A 52 -2.99 -5.06 17.07
C VAL A 52 -3.95 -5.47 15.95
N LEU A 53 -3.46 -6.12 14.89
CA LEU A 53 -4.32 -6.64 13.82
C LEU A 53 -5.27 -7.74 14.31
N ALA A 54 -4.79 -8.64 15.18
CA ALA A 54 -5.62 -9.67 15.81
C ALA A 54 -6.75 -9.03 16.62
N LEU A 55 -6.44 -8.00 17.41
CA LEU A 55 -7.45 -7.24 18.15
C LEU A 55 -8.44 -6.54 17.22
N ALA A 56 -7.96 -5.93 16.13
CA ALA A 56 -8.82 -5.25 15.17
C ALA A 56 -9.78 -6.21 14.44
N LEU A 57 -9.32 -7.43 14.15
CA LEU A 57 -10.16 -8.48 13.57
C LEU A 57 -11.25 -8.92 14.54
N GLU A 58 -10.89 -9.15 15.80
CA GLU A 58 -11.82 -9.54 16.85
C GLU A 58 -12.86 -8.43 17.11
N ALA A 59 -12.40 -7.19 17.27
CA ALA A 59 -13.27 -6.03 17.44
C ALA A 59 -14.21 -5.83 16.25
N SER A 60 -13.74 -6.10 15.02
CA SER A 60 -14.60 -6.07 13.83
C SER A 60 -15.65 -7.16 13.84
N ARG A 61 -15.33 -8.37 14.30
CA ARG A 61 -16.29 -9.46 14.42
C ARG A 61 -17.37 -9.09 15.44
N GLU A 62 -16.95 -8.68 16.63
CA GLU A 62 -17.84 -8.29 17.72
C GLU A 62 -18.75 -7.12 17.34
N ALA A 63 -18.23 -6.12 16.61
CA ALA A 63 -19.02 -4.99 16.14
C ALA A 63 -20.10 -5.40 15.12
N ILE A 64 -19.80 -6.33 14.21
CA ILE A 64 -20.78 -6.87 13.26
C ILE A 64 -21.84 -7.70 13.99
N ASP A 65 -21.41 -8.55 14.94
CA ASP A 65 -22.31 -9.40 15.72
C ASP A 65 -23.26 -8.55 16.57
N SER A 66 -22.72 -7.54 17.26
CA SER A 66 -23.48 -6.61 18.10
C SER A 66 -24.44 -5.73 17.30
N ALA A 67 -24.10 -5.39 16.06
CA ALA A 67 -24.99 -4.65 15.17
C ALA A 67 -26.20 -5.47 14.72
N ALA A 68 -26.18 -6.80 14.90
CA ALA A 68 -27.23 -7.72 14.46
C ALA A 68 -27.65 -7.40 13.02
N ILE A 69 -26.67 -7.36 12.11
CA ILE A 69 -26.87 -6.85 10.74
C ILE A 69 -27.90 -7.65 9.95
N ASP A 70 -28.19 -8.89 10.35
CA ASP A 70 -29.17 -9.78 9.71
C ASP A 70 -30.62 -9.52 10.17
N GLN A 71 -30.84 -8.59 11.10
CA GLN A 71 -32.16 -8.29 11.66
C GLN A 71 -32.70 -6.93 11.22
N GLY A 72 -33.99 -6.87 10.91
CA GLY A 72 -34.70 -5.64 10.54
C GLY A 72 -34.28 -5.05 9.18
N PRO A 73 -34.80 -3.85 8.85
CA PRO A 73 -34.48 -3.16 7.60
C PRO A 73 -32.98 -2.91 7.43
N ALA A 74 -32.46 -3.08 6.21
CA ALA A 74 -31.03 -2.98 5.95
C ALA A 74 -30.43 -1.59 6.23
N ASP A 75 -31.20 -0.50 6.08
CA ASP A 75 -30.71 0.85 6.39
C ASP A 75 -30.58 1.08 7.90
N GLU A 76 -31.50 0.57 8.71
CA GLU A 76 -31.38 0.54 10.18
C GLU A 76 -30.22 -0.34 10.64
N ALA A 77 -30.04 -1.51 10.02
CA ALA A 77 -28.90 -2.37 10.29
C ALA A 77 -27.56 -1.68 9.95
N LEU A 78 -27.50 -0.90 8.87
CA LEU A 78 -26.33 -0.09 8.53
C LEU A 78 -26.06 1.02 9.56
N ARG A 79 -27.12 1.66 10.10
CA ARG A 79 -26.99 2.62 11.21
C ARG A 79 -26.36 1.98 12.45
N ARG A 80 -26.86 0.80 12.85
CA ARG A 80 -26.29 0.04 13.98
C ARG A 80 -24.84 -0.36 13.71
N LEU A 81 -24.53 -0.81 12.50
CA LEU A 81 -23.18 -1.19 12.09
C LEU A 81 -22.19 -0.02 12.23
N VAL A 82 -22.52 1.16 11.71
CA VAL A 82 -21.64 2.34 11.84
C VAL A 82 -21.45 2.70 13.32
N ALA A 83 -22.52 2.67 14.11
CA ALA A 83 -22.44 2.97 15.54
C ALA A 83 -21.56 1.97 16.32
N THR A 84 -21.58 0.67 16.00
CA THR A 84 -20.73 -0.33 16.67
C THR A 84 -19.26 -0.29 16.23
N PHE A 85 -18.98 0.19 15.02
CA PHE A 85 -17.62 0.34 14.50
C PHE A 85 -16.90 1.57 15.09
N MET A 86 -17.62 2.67 15.35
CA MET A 86 -17.00 3.93 15.80
C MET A 86 -16.15 3.84 17.08
N PRO A 87 -16.54 3.10 18.14
CA PRO A 87 -15.67 2.91 19.31
C PRO A 87 -14.33 2.22 18.99
N ASN A 88 -14.24 1.53 17.85
CA ASN A 88 -13.06 0.83 17.37
C ASN A 88 -12.32 1.60 16.26
N ALA A 89 -12.72 2.84 16.00
CA ALA A 89 -12.18 3.74 14.98
C ALA A 89 -10.64 3.73 14.89
N VAL A 90 -9.93 3.79 16.02
CA VAL A 90 -8.46 3.80 16.04
C VAL A 90 -7.83 2.51 15.51
N LEU A 91 -8.46 1.36 15.73
CA LEU A 91 -7.99 0.08 15.19
C LEU A 91 -8.21 0.02 13.68
N TYR A 92 -9.28 0.62 13.17
CA TYR A 92 -9.51 0.75 11.72
C TYR A 92 -8.58 1.76 11.05
N LEU A 93 -8.28 2.88 11.73
CA LEU A 93 -7.23 3.82 11.29
C LEU A 93 -5.89 3.10 11.16
N PHE A 94 -5.49 2.38 12.20
CA PHE A 94 -4.28 1.57 12.20
C PHE A 94 -4.28 0.53 11.08
N LEU A 95 -5.41 -0.16 10.85
CA LEU A 95 -5.53 -1.12 9.73
C LEU A 95 -5.36 -0.46 8.37
N GLN A 96 -5.89 0.75 8.17
CA GLN A 96 -5.83 1.42 6.88
C GLN A 96 -4.46 2.05 6.60
N SER A 97 -3.83 2.69 7.61
CA SER A 97 -2.44 3.15 7.50
C SER A 97 -1.49 1.96 7.29
N ALA A 98 -1.71 0.86 8.03
CA ALA A 98 -1.05 -0.41 7.83
C ALA A 98 -1.21 -0.96 6.41
N ARG A 99 -2.37 -0.80 5.77
CA ARG A 99 -2.63 -1.32 4.43
C ARG A 99 -1.89 -0.52 3.35
N GLN A 100 -1.76 0.80 3.53
CA GLN A 100 -1.01 1.67 2.63
C GLN A 100 0.50 1.42 2.72
N GLU A 101 1.02 1.18 3.93
CA GLU A 101 2.45 0.99 4.17
C GLU A 101 2.94 -0.47 4.00
N ARG A 102 2.03 -1.43 3.83
CA ARG A 102 2.34 -2.86 3.65
C ARG A 102 2.03 -3.36 2.25
N CYS A 103 2.88 -3.01 1.29
CA CYS A 103 2.90 -3.84 0.09
C CYS A 103 3.49 -5.24 0.44
N GLY A 104 2.77 -6.31 0.12
CA GLY A 104 3.21 -7.72 0.23
C GLY A 104 2.92 -8.48 1.55
N GLN A 105 2.43 -7.82 2.61
CA GLN A 105 1.91 -8.50 3.82
C GLN A 105 0.38 -8.48 3.90
N ALA A 106 -0.25 -7.80 2.93
CA ALA A 106 -1.68 -7.57 2.87
C ALA A 106 -2.47 -8.89 2.80
N ASP A 107 -2.00 -9.90 2.07
CA ASP A 107 -2.81 -11.07 1.72
C ASP A 107 -3.18 -11.99 2.91
N THR A 108 -2.29 -12.24 3.87
CA THR A 108 -2.60 -13.17 4.98
C THR A 108 -3.58 -12.57 5.99
N TRP A 109 -3.47 -11.27 6.25
CA TRP A 109 -4.39 -10.58 7.17
C TRP A 109 -5.68 -10.16 6.47
N LEU A 110 -5.63 -9.64 5.24
CA LEU A 110 -6.83 -9.35 4.46
C LEU A 110 -7.71 -10.58 4.28
N ALA A 111 -7.12 -11.76 4.02
CA ALA A 111 -7.85 -13.02 3.97
C ALA A 111 -8.58 -13.35 5.29
N ARG A 112 -8.06 -12.93 6.44
CA ARG A 112 -8.73 -13.11 7.74
C ARG A 112 -9.89 -12.15 7.94
N PHE A 113 -9.84 -10.95 7.36
CA PHE A 113 -10.96 -9.99 7.37
C PHE A 113 -12.03 -10.29 6.32
N GLU A 114 -11.72 -11.14 5.33
CA GLU A 114 -12.61 -11.48 4.21
C GLU A 114 -13.99 -11.99 4.65
N PRO A 115 -14.13 -12.88 5.67
CA PRO A 115 -15.46 -13.31 6.13
C PRO A 115 -16.30 -12.16 6.67
N ASN A 116 -15.71 -11.25 7.46
CA ASN A 116 -16.38 -10.07 7.98
C ASN A 116 -16.80 -9.13 6.84
N ARG A 117 -15.92 -8.95 5.85
CA ARG A 117 -16.18 -8.16 4.65
C ARG A 117 -17.37 -8.71 3.86
N GLN A 118 -17.46 -10.03 3.67
CA GLN A 118 -18.56 -10.66 2.95
C GLN A 118 -19.91 -10.49 3.66
N ARG A 119 -19.93 -10.52 5.00
CA ARG A 119 -21.13 -10.23 5.79
C ARG A 119 -21.63 -8.80 5.56
N VAL A 120 -20.74 -7.83 5.56
CA VAL A 120 -21.09 -6.42 5.29
C VAL A 120 -21.52 -6.21 3.84
N LEU A 121 -20.87 -6.86 2.87
CA LEU A 121 -21.33 -6.86 1.48
C LEU A 121 -22.73 -7.45 1.32
N ALA A 122 -23.04 -8.53 2.04
CA ALA A 122 -24.36 -9.14 2.02
C ALA A 122 -25.43 -8.19 2.58
N LEU A 123 -25.12 -7.38 3.60
CA LEU A 123 -26.01 -6.32 4.07
C LEU A 123 -26.33 -5.30 2.96
N PHE A 124 -25.33 -4.84 2.21
CA PHE A 124 -25.58 -3.93 1.08
C PHE A 124 -26.43 -4.56 -0.02
N ARG A 125 -26.17 -5.82 -0.38
CA ARG A 125 -26.99 -6.56 -1.35
C ARG A 125 -28.43 -6.72 -0.86
N ARG A 126 -28.62 -7.07 0.41
CA ARG A 126 -29.94 -7.18 1.02
C ARG A 126 -30.69 -5.85 0.96
N GLY A 127 -30.04 -4.73 1.27
CA GLY A 127 -30.68 -3.43 1.16
C GLY A 127 -31.03 -3.03 -0.28
N GLN A 128 -30.28 -3.52 -1.28
CA GLN A 128 -30.62 -3.37 -2.68
C GLN A 128 -31.85 -4.20 -3.08
N GLU A 129 -31.94 -5.44 -2.58
CA GLU A 129 -33.08 -6.35 -2.78
C GLU A 129 -34.35 -5.84 -2.08
N GLU A 130 -34.23 -5.31 -0.86
CA GLU A 130 -35.30 -4.65 -0.09
C GLU A 130 -35.74 -3.32 -0.72
N GLY A 131 -34.95 -2.76 -1.64
CA GLY A 131 -35.23 -1.50 -2.33
C GLY A 131 -34.98 -0.24 -1.50
N CYS A 132 -34.37 -0.35 -0.31
CA CYS A 132 -33.98 0.77 0.53
C CYS A 132 -32.64 1.40 0.10
N LEU A 133 -31.78 0.64 -0.58
CA LEU A 133 -30.52 1.11 -1.15
C LEU A 133 -30.57 1.16 -2.68
N ARG A 134 -29.83 2.10 -3.27
CA ARG A 134 -29.72 2.26 -4.72
C ARG A 134 -28.95 1.11 -5.38
N VAL A 135 -29.37 0.74 -6.59
CA VAL A 135 -28.83 -0.43 -7.33
C VAL A 135 -27.82 -0.04 -8.42
N ASP A 136 -27.69 1.25 -8.73
CA ASP A 136 -26.74 1.77 -9.70
C ASP A 136 -25.31 1.86 -9.14
N LEU A 137 -25.15 1.77 -7.82
CA LEU A 137 -23.85 1.56 -7.17
C LEU A 137 -23.70 0.09 -6.78
N THR A 138 -22.50 -0.47 -6.94
CA THR A 138 -22.26 -1.85 -6.51
C THR A 138 -22.17 -1.95 -4.98
N ALA A 139 -22.54 -3.09 -4.41
CA ALA A 139 -22.33 -3.37 -2.98
C ALA A 139 -20.86 -3.21 -2.57
N GLN A 140 -19.93 -3.56 -3.46
CA GLN A 140 -18.49 -3.36 -3.26
C GLN A 140 -18.15 -1.87 -3.12
N TRP A 141 -18.65 -1.03 -4.02
CA TRP A 141 -18.42 0.41 -3.95
C TRP A 141 -18.98 1.03 -2.67
N MET A 142 -20.20 0.64 -2.27
CA MET A 142 -20.81 1.15 -1.05
C MET A 142 -20.06 0.72 0.22
N HIS A 143 -19.55 -0.52 0.25
CA HIS A 143 -18.66 -0.99 1.32
C HIS A 143 -17.37 -0.17 1.41
N ASP A 144 -16.72 0.07 0.27
CA ASP A 144 -15.45 0.80 0.23
C ASP A 144 -15.64 2.28 0.60
N ALA A 145 -16.74 2.89 0.16
CA ALA A 145 -17.15 4.25 0.57
C ALA A 145 -17.42 4.33 2.08
N THR A 146 -18.13 3.36 2.65
CA THR A 146 -18.38 3.29 4.11
C THR A 146 -17.07 3.19 4.88
N SER A 147 -16.14 2.36 4.41
CA SER A 147 -14.82 2.19 5.02
C SER A 147 -14.00 3.50 4.97
N ALA A 148 -14.08 4.24 3.86
CA ALA A 148 -13.41 5.55 3.72
C ALA A 148 -14.02 6.61 4.64
N LEU A 149 -15.35 6.66 4.77
CA LEU A 149 -16.04 7.59 5.66
C LEU A 149 -15.74 7.32 7.13
N LEU A 150 -15.74 6.06 7.55
CA LEU A 150 -15.35 5.66 8.91
C LEU A 150 -13.91 6.06 9.22
N PHE A 151 -13.00 5.89 8.25
CA PHE A 151 -11.61 6.34 8.39
C PHE A 151 -11.51 7.86 8.54
N GLU A 152 -12.17 8.64 7.69
CA GLU A 152 -12.11 10.11 7.78
C GLU A 152 -12.77 10.63 9.06
N ALA A 153 -13.88 10.03 9.48
CA ALA A 153 -14.52 10.38 10.74
C ALA A 153 -13.60 10.13 11.94
N ALA A 154 -12.91 8.98 11.94
CA ALA A 154 -11.93 8.65 12.96
C ALA A 154 -10.75 9.65 12.98
N ASN A 155 -10.23 10.04 11.81
CA ASN A 155 -9.18 11.06 11.72
C ASN A 155 -9.65 12.44 12.16
N SER A 156 -10.86 12.84 11.76
CA SER A 156 -11.45 14.12 12.14
C SER A 156 -11.67 14.22 13.65
N VAL A 157 -12.07 13.12 14.29
CA VAL A 157 -12.15 13.05 15.76
C VAL A 157 -10.78 13.15 16.40
N ARG A 158 -9.80 12.40 15.90
CA ARG A 158 -8.42 12.41 16.40
C ARG A 158 -7.78 13.81 16.31
N GLU A 159 -8.02 14.54 15.23
CA GLU A 159 -7.48 15.88 14.98
C GLU A 159 -8.30 17.00 15.65
N GLY A 160 -9.38 16.66 16.35
CA GLY A 160 -10.27 17.64 16.98
C GLY A 160 -11.10 18.47 15.98
N ARG A 161 -11.14 18.06 14.71
CA ARG A 161 -12.01 18.66 13.68
C ARG A 161 -13.49 18.28 13.89
N LEU A 162 -13.76 17.16 14.56
CA LEU A 162 -15.09 16.64 14.81
C LEU A 162 -15.19 16.09 16.24
N ALA A 163 -16.32 16.30 16.92
CA ALA A 163 -16.56 15.64 18.19
C ALA A 163 -16.88 14.14 17.98
N ALA A 164 -16.41 13.27 18.87
CA ALA A 164 -16.65 11.83 18.76
C ALA A 164 -18.16 11.47 18.71
N ALA A 165 -19.00 12.26 19.40
CA ALA A 165 -20.45 12.09 19.41
C ALA A 165 -21.11 12.40 18.04
N ASP A 166 -20.54 13.34 17.29
CA ASP A 166 -21.09 13.81 16.01
C ASP A 166 -20.58 12.99 14.81
N ALA A 167 -19.55 12.17 15.03
CA ALA A 167 -18.92 11.36 14.00
C ALA A 167 -19.83 10.27 13.42
N VAL A 168 -20.64 9.62 14.26
CA VAL A 168 -21.60 8.61 13.82
C VAL A 168 -22.62 9.24 12.87
N GLU A 169 -23.21 10.37 13.27
CA GLU A 169 -24.24 11.02 12.46
C GLU A 169 -23.66 11.57 11.16
N SER A 170 -22.46 12.17 11.20
CA SER A 170 -21.79 12.68 9.99
C SER A 170 -21.55 11.58 8.94
N VAL A 171 -21.09 10.40 9.38
CA VAL A 171 -20.91 9.23 8.49
C VAL A 171 -22.26 8.80 7.92
N LEU A 172 -23.29 8.71 8.77
CA LEU A 172 -24.62 8.26 8.36
C LEU A 172 -25.31 9.23 7.41
N THR A 173 -25.19 10.54 7.61
CA THR A 173 -25.75 11.55 6.72
C THR A 173 -25.14 11.40 5.32
N VAL A 174 -23.80 11.38 5.21
CA VAL A 174 -23.13 11.25 3.90
C VAL A 174 -23.43 9.89 3.25
N LEU A 175 -23.39 8.81 4.03
CA LEU A 175 -23.60 7.46 3.53
C LEU A 175 -25.05 7.22 3.11
N LEU A 176 -26.01 7.47 3.99
CA LEU A 176 -27.42 7.16 3.74
C LEU A 176 -28.09 8.18 2.82
N ASP A 177 -27.74 9.48 2.88
CA ASP A 177 -28.33 10.45 1.96
C ASP A 177 -27.75 10.33 0.54
N GLY A 178 -26.54 9.75 0.41
CA GLY A 178 -25.94 9.35 -0.88
C GLY A 178 -26.40 7.98 -1.40
N ALA A 179 -26.73 7.03 -0.51
CA ALA A 179 -27.06 5.64 -0.85
C ALA A 179 -28.57 5.35 -0.94
N ARG A 180 -29.43 6.17 -0.35
CA ARG A 180 -30.90 6.00 -0.40
C ARG A 180 -31.42 6.15 -1.83
N ARG A 181 -32.39 5.30 -2.19
CA ARG A 181 -33.10 5.41 -3.46
C ARG A 181 -33.90 6.72 -3.49
N ARG A 182 -33.55 7.62 -4.41
CA ARG A 182 -34.40 8.79 -4.71
C ARG A 182 -35.56 8.35 -5.61
N PRO A 183 -36.79 8.84 -5.37
CA PRO A 183 -37.86 8.69 -6.36
C PRO A 183 -37.40 9.31 -7.68
N ALA A 184 -37.67 8.62 -8.80
CA ALA A 184 -37.25 9.08 -10.11
C ALA A 184 -37.81 10.49 -10.37
N PRO A 185 -37.00 11.46 -10.82
CA PRO A 185 -37.53 12.72 -11.29
C PRO A 185 -38.45 12.41 -12.49
N ALA A 186 -39.67 12.95 -12.46
CA ALA A 186 -40.58 12.88 -13.60
C ALA A 186 -39.85 13.39 -14.84
N ALA A 187 -39.88 12.59 -15.92
CA ALA A 187 -39.15 12.85 -17.14
C ALA A 187 -39.51 14.24 -17.71
N GLY A 188 -38.55 15.16 -17.63
CA GLY A 188 -38.61 16.48 -18.26
C GLY A 188 -37.29 16.74 -18.97
N ARG A 189 -37.33 16.79 -20.29
CA ARG A 189 -36.20 17.03 -21.19
C ARG A 189 -35.53 18.39 -20.92
N SER A 190 -34.21 18.46 -21.02
CA SER A 190 -33.52 19.17 -22.12
C SER A 190 -32.00 19.16 -21.93
N THR A 191 -31.31 18.91 -23.04
CA THR A 191 -29.88 19.03 -23.27
C THR A 191 -29.41 20.48 -23.34
N ALA A 192 -28.23 20.76 -22.79
CA ALA A 192 -27.18 21.68 -23.26
C ALA A 192 -26.17 21.74 -22.10
N GLY A 193 -24.94 21.24 -22.21
CA GLY A 193 -23.94 21.69 -23.15
C GLY A 193 -23.05 22.69 -22.42
N LEU A 194 -21.81 22.28 -22.09
CA LEU A 194 -20.61 23.10 -22.20
C LEU A 194 -19.38 22.24 -21.90
N ALA A 195 -18.56 22.13 -22.93
CA ALA A 195 -17.24 21.52 -22.97
C ALA A 195 -16.16 22.54 -22.58
N SER A 196 -14.95 22.00 -22.36
CA SER A 196 -13.63 22.66 -22.47
C SER A 196 -13.21 23.52 -21.27
N ALA A 197 -11.94 23.63 -20.85
CA ALA A 197 -10.63 23.05 -21.16
C ALA A 197 -9.71 23.57 -20.00
N LEU A 198 -8.56 22.97 -19.66
CA LEU A 198 -7.26 23.36 -20.24
C LEU A 198 -6.11 22.49 -19.71
N ALA A 199 -5.09 22.42 -20.56
CA ALA A 199 -3.91 21.58 -20.51
C ALA A 199 -2.68 22.30 -19.90
N VAL A 200 -1.78 21.47 -19.34
CA VAL A 200 -0.30 21.48 -19.38
C VAL A 200 0.48 22.78 -19.10
N SER A 201 1.48 22.67 -18.23
CA SER A 201 2.78 23.34 -18.43
C SER A 201 3.93 22.48 -17.89
N LEU A 202 4.84 22.13 -18.81
CA LEU A 202 6.14 21.51 -18.62
C LEU A 202 7.18 22.62 -18.74
N ALA A 203 8.16 22.69 -17.83
CA ALA A 203 9.38 23.45 -18.08
C ALA A 203 10.61 22.71 -17.56
N LEU A 204 11.53 22.51 -18.49
CA LEU A 204 12.87 21.93 -18.38
C LEU A 204 13.79 22.73 -17.46
N TRP A 205 14.70 22.06 -16.76
CA TRP A 205 16.07 22.55 -16.61
C TRP A 205 17.10 21.42 -16.67
N GLY A 206 18.23 21.76 -17.31
CA GLY A 206 19.19 20.86 -17.93
C GLY A 206 20.22 20.28 -16.98
N GLY A 207 20.88 19.23 -17.47
CA GLY A 207 21.88 18.47 -16.73
C GLY A 207 23.29 19.08 -16.76
N LEU A 208 24.05 18.68 -15.76
CA LEU A 208 25.50 18.55 -15.77
C LEU A 208 25.82 17.06 -15.57
N PRO A 209 26.88 16.50 -16.18
CA PRO A 209 27.31 15.13 -15.92
C PRO A 209 28.02 15.09 -14.57
N ALA A 210 27.47 14.37 -13.60
CA ALA A 210 28.21 14.03 -12.39
C ALA A 210 29.04 12.77 -12.67
N SER A 211 30.35 12.89 -12.48
CA SER A 211 31.28 11.76 -12.49
C SER A 211 30.90 10.73 -11.41
N GLY A 212 31.12 9.46 -11.74
CA GLY A 212 30.78 8.29 -10.93
C GLY A 212 31.32 8.38 -9.51
N HIS A 213 30.40 8.31 -8.56
CA HIS A 213 30.63 7.93 -7.18
C HIS A 213 29.65 6.80 -6.92
N ALA A 214 30.17 5.66 -6.46
CA ALA A 214 29.40 4.50 -6.00
C ALA A 214 28.11 4.96 -5.32
N VAL A 215 26.96 4.54 -5.85
CA VAL A 215 25.68 4.98 -5.32
C VAL A 215 25.46 4.27 -3.98
N GLU A 216 25.73 4.97 -2.90
CA GLU A 216 25.47 4.50 -1.54
C GLU A 216 24.05 4.88 -1.12
N VAL A 217 23.25 3.87 -0.76
CA VAL A 217 21.90 4.07 -0.23
C VAL A 217 21.78 3.22 1.02
N GLU A 218 21.49 3.85 2.15
CA GLU A 218 21.30 3.15 3.43
C GLU A 218 22.50 2.29 3.86
N GLY A 219 23.72 2.74 3.54
CA GLY A 219 24.96 2.01 3.82
C GLY A 219 25.21 0.80 2.90
N VAL A 220 24.40 0.63 1.84
CA VAL A 220 24.61 -0.39 0.81
C VAL A 220 25.28 0.24 -0.39
N HIS A 221 26.40 -0.35 -0.79
CA HIS A 221 27.12 0.03 -2.00
C HIS A 221 26.61 -0.75 -3.22
N PHE A 222 26.27 0.00 -4.26
CA PHE A 222 26.03 -0.50 -5.61
C PHE A 222 27.16 -0.02 -6.51
N ASP A 223 27.72 -0.92 -7.32
CA ASP A 223 28.76 -0.58 -8.29
C ASP A 223 28.23 0.44 -9.30
N ASP A 224 29.07 1.37 -9.75
CA ASP A 224 28.63 2.40 -10.70
C ASP A 224 28.24 1.83 -12.06
N ALA A 225 28.95 0.76 -12.46
CA ALA A 225 28.75 0.12 -13.72
C ALA A 225 28.93 -1.40 -13.62
N VAL A 226 28.14 -2.13 -14.39
CA VAL A 226 28.22 -3.59 -14.52
C VAL A 226 28.24 -3.99 -15.99
N ALA A 227 29.02 -5.00 -16.34
CA ALA A 227 28.99 -5.58 -17.67
C ALA A 227 27.89 -6.66 -17.75
N LEU A 228 26.95 -6.51 -18.67
CA LEU A 228 25.87 -7.49 -18.88
C LEU A 228 25.45 -7.54 -20.35
N GLY A 229 25.37 -8.74 -20.94
CA GLY A 229 24.89 -8.93 -22.32
C GLY A 229 25.70 -8.15 -23.37
N GLY A 230 27.01 -8.02 -23.17
CA GLY A 230 27.90 -7.25 -24.05
C GLY A 230 27.81 -5.73 -23.92
N ALA A 231 26.98 -5.22 -23.02
CA ALA A 231 26.86 -3.79 -22.73
C ALA A 231 27.41 -3.45 -21.34
N THR A 232 27.88 -2.21 -21.19
CA THR A 232 28.12 -1.62 -19.86
C THR A 232 26.85 -0.93 -19.41
N LEU A 233 26.29 -1.34 -18.28
CA LEU A 233 25.11 -0.75 -17.67
C LEU A 233 25.55 0.14 -16.52
N SER A 234 24.95 1.32 -16.38
CA SER A 234 25.15 2.20 -15.22
C SER A 234 23.90 2.25 -14.37
N VAL A 235 24.04 2.65 -13.09
CA VAL A 235 22.88 2.84 -12.21
C VAL A 235 21.95 3.91 -12.78
N ASN A 236 20.74 3.52 -13.13
CA ASN A 236 19.69 4.43 -13.58
C ASN A 236 19.07 5.21 -12.42
N GLY A 237 18.88 4.51 -11.30
CA GLY A 237 18.21 4.97 -10.11
C GLY A 237 18.19 3.90 -9.03
N THR A 238 18.04 4.33 -7.78
CA THR A 238 17.96 3.50 -6.60
C THR A 238 16.68 3.79 -5.84
N GLY A 239 16.08 2.78 -5.25
CA GLY A 239 14.88 2.94 -4.43
C GLY A 239 15.01 2.16 -3.13
N LEU A 240 14.51 2.76 -2.06
CA LEU A 240 14.34 2.11 -0.76
C LEU A 240 12.92 1.55 -0.69
N ARG A 241 12.80 0.29 -0.28
CA ARG A 241 11.51 -0.28 0.10
C ARG A 241 11.40 -0.34 1.61
N GLU A 242 10.50 0.45 2.15
CA GLU A 242 10.23 0.56 3.57
C GLU A 242 8.82 0.06 3.87
N VAL A 243 8.70 -0.91 4.78
CA VAL A 243 7.39 -1.37 5.24
C VAL A 243 7.17 -0.77 6.62
N TYR A 244 6.31 0.23 6.68
CA TYR A 244 6.15 1.21 7.75
C TYR A 244 7.40 2.06 8.05
N ILE A 245 8.42 1.38 8.60
CA ILE A 245 9.60 1.95 9.31
C ILE A 245 10.83 1.05 9.14
N VAL A 246 10.56 -0.22 8.86
CA VAL A 246 11.61 -1.21 8.66
C VAL A 246 12.02 -1.08 7.21
N LYS A 247 13.21 -0.54 7.01
CA LYS A 247 13.90 -0.61 5.72
C LYS A 247 14.08 -2.08 5.41
N THR A 248 13.28 -2.58 4.46
CA THR A 248 13.25 -4.02 4.16
C THR A 248 14.37 -4.37 3.19
N TRP A 249 14.56 -3.55 2.16
CA TRP A 249 15.63 -3.68 1.20
C TRP A 249 15.75 -2.42 0.36
N VAL A 250 16.94 -2.22 -0.21
CA VAL A 250 17.19 -1.23 -1.26
C VAL A 250 17.39 -1.96 -2.58
N ALA A 251 17.02 -1.31 -3.68
CA ALA A 251 17.29 -1.82 -5.00
C ALA A 251 17.91 -0.77 -5.91
N ALA A 252 18.75 -1.23 -6.81
CA ALA A 252 19.33 -0.45 -7.90
C ALA A 252 18.90 -1.05 -9.24
N LEU A 253 18.40 -0.19 -10.12
CA LEU A 253 18.14 -0.55 -11.51
C LEU A 253 19.32 -0.07 -12.36
N TYR A 254 19.88 -0.96 -13.17
CA TYR A 254 20.96 -0.66 -14.11
C TYR A 254 20.44 -0.72 -15.54
N THR A 255 20.77 0.28 -16.34
CA THR A 255 20.37 0.38 -17.75
C THR A 255 21.55 0.86 -18.62
N PRO A 256 21.52 0.65 -19.95
CA PRO A 256 22.57 1.14 -20.84
C PRO A 256 22.60 2.67 -20.95
N GLY A 257 21.48 3.33 -20.68
CA GLY A 257 21.33 4.79 -20.67
C GLY A 257 20.19 5.22 -19.75
N PRO A 258 20.04 6.52 -19.46
CA PRO A 258 19.06 7.02 -18.51
C PRO A 258 17.62 6.79 -18.98
N VAL A 259 16.78 6.28 -18.09
CA VAL A 259 15.36 6.02 -18.32
C VAL A 259 14.53 6.59 -17.16
N ARG A 260 13.53 7.41 -17.49
CA ARG A 260 12.62 8.08 -16.55
C ARG A 260 11.15 7.67 -16.71
N SER A 261 10.89 6.68 -17.56
CA SER A 261 9.54 6.19 -17.85
C SER A 261 9.52 4.68 -17.84
N ALA A 262 8.55 4.11 -17.13
CA ALA A 262 8.30 2.67 -17.11
C ALA A 262 8.02 2.13 -18.51
N GLN A 263 7.24 2.87 -19.32
CA GLN A 263 6.90 2.46 -20.67
C GLN A 263 8.15 2.35 -21.55
N ALA A 264 9.05 3.33 -21.46
CA ALA A 264 10.32 3.30 -22.20
C ALA A 264 11.21 2.14 -21.73
N LEU A 265 11.31 1.93 -20.42
CA LEU A 265 12.11 0.83 -19.84
C LEU A 265 11.63 -0.56 -20.31
N ILE A 266 10.31 -0.76 -20.35
CA ILE A 266 9.71 -2.05 -20.70
C ILE A 266 9.78 -2.29 -22.22
N ALA A 267 9.60 -1.25 -23.04
CA ALA A 267 9.65 -1.37 -24.48
C ALA A 267 11.07 -1.66 -25.01
N ASP A 268 12.12 -1.28 -24.28
CA ASP A 268 13.50 -1.53 -24.65
C ASP A 268 13.89 -3.01 -24.45
N PRO A 269 14.30 -3.73 -25.51
CA PRO A 269 14.76 -5.10 -25.37
C PRO A 269 16.12 -5.24 -24.68
N GLY A 270 16.90 -4.15 -24.60
CA GLY A 270 18.28 -4.10 -24.12
C GLY A 270 18.51 -4.64 -22.71
N PRO A 271 19.76 -4.97 -22.35
CA PRO A 271 20.10 -5.58 -21.06
C PRO A 271 19.85 -4.64 -19.88
N ARG A 272 19.44 -5.21 -18.74
CA ARG A 272 19.19 -4.50 -17.48
C ARG A 272 19.43 -5.43 -16.31
N ARG A 273 19.90 -4.86 -15.21
CA ARG A 273 20.06 -5.55 -13.93
C ARG A 273 19.18 -4.89 -12.89
N LEU A 274 18.46 -5.69 -12.11
CA LEU A 274 17.86 -5.24 -10.87
C LEU A 274 18.59 -5.92 -9.71
N ALA A 275 19.32 -5.14 -8.92
CA ALA A 275 20.04 -5.63 -7.76
C ALA A 275 19.30 -5.21 -6.49
N ILE A 276 18.94 -6.16 -5.64
CA ILE A 276 18.20 -5.97 -4.40
C ILE A 276 19.09 -6.38 -3.23
N SER A 277 19.29 -5.52 -2.24
CA SER A 277 20.03 -5.83 -1.02
C SER A 277 19.14 -5.73 0.22
N LEU A 278 19.11 -6.80 1.01
CA LEU A 278 18.25 -6.92 2.19
C LEU A 278 18.78 -6.06 3.33
N LEU A 279 17.89 -5.23 3.89
CA LEU A 279 18.19 -4.37 5.04
C LEU A 279 17.61 -4.92 6.35
N ALA A 280 16.82 -6.00 6.26
CA ALA A 280 16.25 -6.73 7.39
C ALA A 280 16.13 -8.23 7.04
N ASP A 281 15.92 -9.04 8.08
CA ASP A 281 15.65 -10.47 7.92
C ASP A 281 14.25 -10.65 7.32
N VAL A 282 14.19 -10.94 6.02
CA VAL A 282 12.95 -11.08 5.25
C VAL A 282 13.03 -12.37 4.46
N SER A 283 12.13 -13.30 4.72
CA SER A 283 12.13 -14.61 4.04
C SER A 283 11.97 -14.48 2.53
N ILE A 284 12.65 -15.35 1.78
CA ILE A 284 12.60 -15.34 0.32
C ILE A 284 11.18 -15.58 -0.22
N ASP A 285 10.37 -16.38 0.46
CA ASP A 285 8.95 -16.58 0.13
C ASP A 285 8.15 -15.28 0.21
N ARG A 286 8.48 -14.38 1.14
CA ARG A 286 7.81 -13.08 1.28
C ARG A 286 8.18 -12.14 0.12
N ILE A 287 9.43 -12.17 -0.32
CA ILE A 287 9.89 -11.41 -1.50
C ILE A 287 9.22 -11.96 -2.76
N ALA A 288 9.25 -13.28 -2.96
CA ALA A 288 8.65 -13.95 -4.10
C ALA A 288 7.15 -13.65 -4.24
N ARG A 289 6.41 -13.72 -3.13
CA ARG A 289 4.98 -13.35 -3.10
C ARG A 289 4.75 -11.91 -3.52
N GLY A 290 5.46 -10.95 -2.91
CA GLY A 290 5.30 -9.53 -3.23
C GLY A 290 5.54 -9.21 -4.72
N ILE A 291 6.53 -9.85 -5.34
CA ILE A 291 6.79 -9.72 -6.78
C ILE A 291 5.63 -10.34 -7.58
N LEU A 292 5.19 -11.54 -7.23
CA LEU A 292 4.11 -12.24 -7.93
C LEU A 292 2.77 -11.50 -7.87
N ASP A 293 2.44 -10.91 -6.72
CA ASP A 293 1.20 -10.14 -6.55
C ASP A 293 1.25 -8.85 -7.37
N ALA A 294 2.41 -8.19 -7.42
CA ALA A 294 2.61 -7.06 -8.32
C ALA A 294 2.52 -7.47 -9.81
N ILE A 295 3.06 -8.62 -10.20
CA ILE A 295 2.87 -9.16 -11.57
C ILE A 295 1.37 -9.32 -11.85
N ARG A 296 0.62 -9.99 -10.97
CA ARG A 296 -0.82 -10.25 -11.16
C ARG A 296 -1.64 -8.97 -11.29
N ARG A 297 -1.34 -7.96 -10.48
CA ARG A 297 -2.03 -6.66 -10.48
C ARG A 297 -1.83 -5.83 -11.76
N ASN A 298 -0.72 -6.03 -12.47
CA ASN A 298 -0.38 -5.24 -13.66
C ASN A 298 -0.78 -5.91 -14.99
N HIS A 299 -1.38 -7.10 -14.98
CA HIS A 299 -1.63 -7.88 -16.19
C HIS A 299 -3.01 -8.52 -16.22
N ASP A 300 -3.51 -8.72 -17.44
CA ASP A 300 -4.72 -9.49 -17.66
C ASP A 300 -4.49 -11.00 -17.44
N PRO A 301 -5.55 -11.76 -17.09
CA PRO A 301 -5.44 -13.20 -16.83
C PRO A 301 -4.93 -14.04 -18.02
N LEU A 302 -5.18 -13.61 -19.25
CA LEU A 302 -4.79 -14.37 -20.44
C LEU A 302 -3.28 -14.30 -20.66
N LEU A 303 -2.69 -13.11 -20.52
CA LEU A 303 -1.24 -12.95 -20.51
C LEU A 303 -0.61 -13.75 -19.38
N LEU A 304 -1.16 -13.69 -18.16
CA LEU A 304 -0.64 -14.47 -17.01
C LEU A 304 -0.65 -15.98 -17.29
N ALA A 305 -1.71 -16.51 -17.90
CA ALA A 305 -1.77 -17.90 -18.30
C ALA A 305 -0.69 -18.26 -19.33
N SER A 306 -0.36 -17.35 -20.26
CA SER A 306 0.68 -17.57 -21.27
C SER A 306 2.11 -17.63 -20.72
N ILE A 307 2.35 -17.06 -19.53
CA ILE A 307 3.67 -17.04 -18.86
C ILE A 307 3.69 -17.87 -17.56
N ASP A 308 2.68 -18.71 -17.32
CA ASP A 308 2.52 -19.47 -16.07
C ASP A 308 3.71 -20.40 -15.79
N ALA A 309 4.28 -21.03 -16.82
CA ALA A 309 5.47 -21.87 -16.69
C ALA A 309 6.68 -21.07 -16.17
N GLN A 310 6.89 -19.86 -16.70
CA GLN A 310 7.96 -18.97 -16.29
C GLN A 310 7.74 -18.43 -14.87
N ILE A 311 6.50 -18.09 -14.53
CA ILE A 311 6.13 -17.69 -13.16
C ILE A 311 6.44 -18.82 -12.17
N LYS A 312 6.07 -20.05 -12.49
CA LYS A 312 6.36 -21.23 -11.64
C LYS A 312 7.86 -21.48 -11.51
N ALA A 313 8.61 -21.37 -12.61
CA ALA A 313 10.06 -21.49 -12.60
C ALA A 313 10.70 -20.41 -11.71
N PHE A 314 10.27 -19.15 -11.83
CA PHE A 314 10.76 -18.06 -11.01
C PHE A 314 10.52 -18.27 -9.51
N VAL A 315 9.31 -18.69 -9.14
CA VAL A 315 8.98 -18.99 -7.73
C VAL A 315 9.79 -20.16 -7.21
N ALA A 316 9.99 -21.21 -8.02
CA ALA A 316 10.83 -22.35 -7.64
C ALA A 316 12.29 -21.94 -7.44
N THR A 317 12.85 -21.13 -8.35
CA THR A 317 14.20 -20.58 -8.27
C THR A 317 14.39 -19.74 -7.00
N LEU A 318 13.45 -18.85 -6.68
CA LEU A 318 13.52 -18.06 -5.46
C LEU A 318 13.45 -18.95 -4.21
N ARG A 319 12.59 -19.96 -4.18
CA ARG A 319 12.49 -20.88 -3.03
C ARG A 319 13.74 -21.72 -2.80
N ALA A 320 14.52 -22.00 -3.85
CA ALA A 320 15.77 -22.75 -3.75
C ALA A 320 16.88 -21.99 -2.99
N ILE A 321 16.75 -20.67 -2.81
CA ILE A 321 17.70 -19.84 -2.05
C ILE A 321 17.72 -20.23 -0.56
N GLY A 322 16.57 -20.65 -0.01
CA GLY A 322 16.44 -20.96 1.41
C GLY A 322 16.31 -19.70 2.30
N PRO A 323 16.72 -19.79 3.58
CA PRO A 323 16.61 -18.66 4.51
C PRO A 323 17.54 -17.51 4.12
N THR A 324 17.11 -16.29 4.45
CA THR A 324 17.74 -15.04 4.07
C THR A 324 17.86 -14.12 5.28
N GLN A 325 18.88 -13.26 5.28
CA GLN A 325 19.24 -12.36 6.36
C GLN A 325 19.62 -10.97 5.83
N LYS A 326 19.70 -9.99 6.74
CA LYS A 326 20.25 -8.67 6.42
C LYS A 326 21.62 -8.78 5.74
N GLY A 327 21.84 -8.00 4.69
CA GLY A 327 23.07 -7.96 3.90
C GLY A 327 23.04 -8.85 2.66
N ASP A 328 22.15 -9.84 2.60
CA ASP A 328 22.01 -10.70 1.43
C ASP A 328 21.59 -9.90 0.19
N ARG A 329 22.01 -10.39 -0.98
CA ARG A 329 21.79 -9.73 -2.27
C ARG A 329 21.11 -10.67 -3.25
N LEU A 330 19.97 -10.25 -3.78
CA LEU A 330 19.25 -10.88 -4.87
C LEU A 330 19.45 -10.05 -6.15
N THR A 331 20.01 -10.66 -7.19
CA THR A 331 20.27 -10.01 -8.47
C THR A 331 19.44 -10.67 -9.56
N LEU A 332 18.71 -9.84 -10.33
CA LEU A 332 17.95 -10.25 -11.51
C LEU A 332 18.60 -9.65 -12.75
N ASP A 333 19.23 -10.49 -13.56
CA ASP A 333 19.85 -10.11 -14.82
C ASP A 333 18.90 -10.43 -15.97
N LEU A 334 18.41 -9.39 -16.65
CA LEU A 334 17.50 -9.50 -17.78
C LEU A 334 18.28 -9.17 -19.05
N ALA A 335 18.80 -10.19 -19.73
CA ALA A 335 19.59 -10.07 -20.94
C ALA A 335 19.34 -11.27 -21.87
N GLU A 336 19.62 -11.09 -23.17
CA GLU A 336 19.56 -12.18 -24.16
C GLU A 336 18.20 -12.91 -24.21
N GLY A 337 17.12 -12.19 -23.87
CA GLY A 337 15.76 -12.74 -23.85
C GLY A 337 15.43 -13.67 -22.68
N SER A 338 16.30 -13.72 -21.67
CA SER A 338 16.10 -14.50 -20.45
C SER A 338 16.22 -13.64 -19.19
N THR A 339 15.74 -14.19 -18.07
CA THR A 339 15.96 -13.65 -16.72
C THR A 339 16.79 -14.65 -15.93
N ARG A 340 17.97 -14.24 -15.48
CA ARG A 340 18.85 -15.01 -14.60
C ARG A 340 18.74 -14.49 -13.18
N VAL A 341 18.61 -15.40 -12.21
CA VAL A 341 18.56 -15.08 -10.79
C VAL A 341 19.89 -15.45 -10.15
N SER A 342 20.47 -14.53 -9.39
CA SER A 342 21.65 -14.81 -8.57
C SER A 342 21.39 -14.37 -7.13
N PHE A 343 21.94 -15.10 -6.18
CA PHE A 343 21.88 -14.80 -4.76
C PHE A 343 23.30 -14.79 -4.19
N ASN A 344 23.71 -13.67 -3.58
CA ASN A 344 25.08 -13.44 -3.12
C ASN A 344 26.12 -13.80 -4.20
N ASP A 345 25.90 -13.27 -5.41
CA ASP A 345 26.71 -13.45 -6.62
C ASP A 345 26.78 -14.89 -7.18
N MET A 346 26.06 -15.84 -6.57
CA MET A 346 25.92 -17.21 -7.05
C MET A 346 24.62 -17.38 -7.84
N MET A 347 24.71 -17.94 -9.04
CA MET A 347 23.54 -18.23 -9.87
C MET A 347 22.65 -19.28 -9.20
N VAL A 348 21.33 -19.05 -9.21
CA VAL A 348 20.34 -19.97 -8.65
C VAL A 348 19.39 -20.40 -9.76
N GLY A 349 19.27 -21.71 -9.95
CA GLY A 349 18.41 -22.30 -10.98
C GLY A 349 18.85 -21.97 -12.41
N GLU A 350 18.03 -22.40 -13.37
CA GLU A 350 18.27 -22.16 -14.80
C GLU A 350 17.74 -20.78 -15.24
N PRO A 351 18.32 -20.15 -16.28
CA PRO A 351 17.77 -18.93 -16.87
C PRO A 351 16.33 -19.10 -17.35
N ILE A 352 15.46 -18.17 -16.98
CA ILE A 352 14.03 -18.20 -17.32
C ILE A 352 13.81 -17.46 -18.63
N ALA A 353 13.51 -18.19 -19.70
CA ALA A 353 13.33 -17.62 -21.04
C ALA A 353 11.99 -16.91 -21.22
N GLY A 354 12.00 -15.79 -21.97
CA GLY A 354 10.79 -15.14 -22.48
C GLY A 354 10.73 -13.64 -22.22
N LEU A 355 10.57 -12.85 -23.29
CA LEU A 355 10.42 -11.40 -23.21
C LEU A 355 9.13 -10.97 -22.49
N LEU A 356 8.05 -11.75 -22.62
CA LEU A 356 6.79 -11.47 -21.92
C LEU A 356 6.93 -11.61 -20.41
N PHE A 357 7.61 -12.65 -19.93
CA PHE A 357 7.87 -12.82 -18.49
C PHE A 357 8.79 -11.73 -17.96
N ARG A 358 9.86 -11.40 -18.70
CA ARG A 358 10.75 -10.28 -18.43
C ARG A 358 9.99 -8.96 -18.28
N ASP A 359 9.08 -8.65 -19.21
CA ASP A 359 8.26 -7.43 -19.17
C ASP A 359 7.31 -7.43 -17.98
N ALA A 360 6.70 -8.58 -17.70
CA ALA A 360 5.85 -8.73 -16.53
C ALA A 360 6.62 -8.51 -15.23
N LEU A 361 7.84 -9.05 -15.14
CA LEU A 361 8.73 -8.87 -14.01
C LEU A 361 9.12 -7.40 -13.82
N LEU A 362 9.53 -6.69 -14.89
CA LEU A 362 9.83 -5.26 -14.82
C LEU A 362 8.62 -4.44 -14.37
N ARG A 363 7.42 -4.74 -14.91
CA ARG A 363 6.16 -4.09 -14.50
C ARG A 363 5.84 -4.30 -13.03
N ALA A 364 6.30 -5.38 -12.40
CA ALA A 364 6.15 -5.57 -10.96
C ALA A 364 6.86 -4.47 -10.14
N PHE A 365 7.95 -3.89 -10.66
CA PHE A 365 8.74 -2.86 -9.97
C PHE A 365 8.45 -1.45 -10.48
N VAL A 366 8.27 -1.29 -11.80
CA VAL A 366 8.12 0.03 -12.43
C VAL A 366 6.71 0.30 -13.00
N GLY A 367 5.81 -0.68 -12.99
CA GLY A 367 4.48 -0.59 -13.61
C GLY A 367 3.49 0.30 -12.86
N ALA A 368 2.24 0.33 -13.31
CA ALA A 368 1.19 1.20 -12.76
C ALA A 368 0.78 0.82 -11.33
N GLN A 369 0.88 -0.46 -10.97
CA GLN A 369 0.63 -0.98 -9.62
C GLN A 369 1.89 -1.66 -9.07
N PRO A 370 2.97 -0.91 -8.82
CA PRO A 370 4.26 -1.49 -8.48
C PRO A 370 4.24 -2.17 -7.10
N ILE A 371 5.30 -2.93 -6.81
CA ILE A 371 5.51 -3.52 -5.47
C ILE A 371 5.70 -2.44 -4.40
N ASP A 372 6.10 -1.23 -4.75
CA ASP A 372 6.22 -0.09 -3.85
C ASP A 372 6.39 1.19 -4.71
N VAL A 373 5.66 2.26 -4.38
CA VAL A 373 5.63 3.48 -5.21
C VAL A 373 6.91 4.30 -5.05
N ASP A 374 7.46 4.38 -3.84
CA ASP A 374 8.71 5.13 -3.61
C ASP A 374 9.90 4.39 -4.21
N LEU A 375 9.91 3.06 -4.10
CA LEU A 375 10.85 2.20 -4.82
C LEU A 375 10.76 2.42 -6.33
N GLN A 376 9.55 2.38 -6.89
CA GLN A 376 9.30 2.57 -8.32
C GLN A 376 9.89 3.89 -8.82
N ARG A 377 9.60 4.98 -8.11
CA ARG A 377 10.09 6.32 -8.45
C ARG A 377 11.61 6.39 -8.36
N GLY A 378 12.19 5.86 -7.29
CA GLY A 378 13.63 5.80 -7.10
C GLY A 378 14.35 5.03 -8.22
N LEU A 379 13.85 3.84 -8.59
CA LEU A 379 14.41 3.04 -9.68
C LEU A 379 14.33 3.76 -11.04
N LEU A 380 13.27 4.54 -11.27
CA LEU A 380 13.12 5.39 -12.46
C LEU A 380 13.89 6.71 -12.37
N GLY A 381 14.64 6.97 -11.30
CA GLY A 381 15.37 8.22 -11.10
C GLY A 381 14.45 9.45 -11.01
N LEU A 382 13.23 9.26 -10.51
CA LEU A 382 12.25 10.30 -10.25
C LEU A 382 12.33 10.77 -8.79
N PRO A 383 12.01 12.03 -8.48
CA PRO A 383 12.03 12.53 -7.11
C PRO A 383 11.02 11.76 -6.23
N PRO A 384 11.20 11.68 -4.90
CA PRO A 384 10.21 11.10 -3.98
C PRO A 384 8.83 11.74 -4.15
N GLN A 385 7.76 11.04 -3.78
CA GLN A 385 6.44 11.64 -3.75
C GLN A 385 6.37 12.57 -2.52
N GLU A 386 6.24 13.88 -2.73
CA GLU A 386 6.04 14.82 -1.62
C GLU A 386 4.77 14.42 -0.86
N ALA A 387 4.88 14.27 0.47
CA ALA A 387 3.73 14.13 1.34
C ALA A 387 2.85 15.36 1.14
N ALA A 388 1.66 15.20 0.57
CA ALA A 388 0.71 16.28 0.43
C ALA A 388 0.26 16.74 1.83
N GLY A 389 0.96 17.73 2.38
CA GLY A 389 0.69 18.31 3.67
C GLY A 389 1.66 19.43 3.99
N GLN A 390 1.11 20.65 4.12
CA GLN A 390 1.75 21.87 4.62
C GLN A 390 2.54 22.72 3.60
N ALA A 391 1.81 23.37 2.70
CA ALA A 391 2.18 24.73 2.25
C ALA A 391 1.03 25.67 2.64
N GLY A 392 1.35 26.67 3.46
CA GLY A 392 0.41 27.41 4.28
C GLY A 392 -0.62 28.23 3.51
N SER A 393 -1.86 28.17 4.00
CA SER A 393 -2.85 29.21 3.82
C SER A 393 -2.41 30.46 4.60
N ALA A 394 -1.45 31.21 4.06
CA ALA A 394 -1.29 32.61 4.42
C ALA A 394 -2.37 33.40 3.65
N GLY A 395 -3.59 33.42 4.20
CA GLY A 395 -4.64 34.35 3.80
C GLY A 395 -4.23 35.80 4.14
N PRO A 396 -4.68 36.79 3.37
CA PRO A 396 -4.15 38.14 3.42
C PRO A 396 -4.54 38.83 4.72
N ALA A 397 -3.56 39.43 5.40
CA ALA A 397 -3.80 40.33 6.51
C ALA A 397 -4.66 41.50 6.03
N GLY A 398 -5.84 41.66 6.65
CA GLY A 398 -6.75 42.76 6.38
C GLY A 398 -6.12 44.10 6.72
N ALA A 399 -6.04 44.97 5.72
CA ALA A 399 -5.83 46.39 5.92
C ALA A 399 -7.20 47.08 6.08
N ALA A 400 -7.49 47.56 7.29
CA ALA A 400 -8.51 48.58 7.50
C ALA A 400 -8.18 49.45 8.74
N ARG A 401 -7.99 50.75 8.45
CA ARG A 401 -8.23 51.97 9.29
C ARG A 401 -7.07 52.61 10.07
N SER A 402 -6.46 53.59 9.39
CA SER A 402 -6.30 55.02 9.78
C SER A 402 -6.24 55.76 8.43
N ASP A 403 -7.07 56.74 8.05
CA ASP A 403 -7.80 57.80 8.76
C ASP A 403 -9.21 58.02 8.19
#